data_AF-A0A7C1QRG8-F1
#
_entry.id   AF-A0A7C1QRG8-F1
#
_cell.length_a   1.000
_cell.length_b   1.000
_cell.length_c   1.000
_cell.angle_alpha   90.00
_cell.angle_beta   90.00
_cell.angle_gamma   90.00
#
_symmetry.space_group_name_H-M   'P 1'
#
loop_
_entity.id
_entity.type
_entity.pdbx_description
1 polymer ?
#
loop_
_entity_poly.entity_id
_entity_poly.type
_entity_poly.pdbx_seq_one_letter_code
_entity_poly.pdbx_strand_id
1 'polypeptide(L)'
;MKCQQCGLNNPESFKFCRKCGSSMRIRLRCPECGSDNPGDSIFCIECGEKLSGARKPVKKNQRKCKDCGQFNDLDALFCVACGEKIIRRPKNNARRKSTTPSYQTIFIFIVLFLISVFFVKQAITVSKKENQSSMSLSPVSYETSTSGMDEARVIAVAKNFLCACGGCGELPLETCTCDMPKGSVEEKNFIRKNLAEGLTTEQVIELVDEKYGHRK
;
A
#
# COMPACT_ATOMS: atom_id res chain seq x y z
N MET A 1 11.49 3.90 -20.67
CA MET A 1 12.81 4.51 -20.94
C MET A 1 13.85 4.09 -19.90
N LYS A 2 15.10 3.88 -20.34
CA LYS A 2 16.21 3.41 -19.51
C LYS A 2 16.81 4.59 -18.72
N CYS A 3 17.03 4.41 -17.42
CA CYS A 3 17.70 5.40 -16.58
C CYS A 3 19.18 5.47 -16.97
N GLN A 4 19.69 6.67 -17.24
CA GLN A 4 21.11 6.84 -17.62
C GLN A 4 22.07 6.69 -16.43
N GLN A 5 21.59 6.88 -15.20
CA GLN A 5 22.41 6.77 -14.00
C GLN A 5 22.57 5.31 -13.52
N CYS A 6 21.47 4.56 -13.44
CA CYS A 6 21.49 3.20 -12.86
C CYS A 6 21.09 2.08 -13.85
N GLY A 7 20.78 2.42 -15.10
CA GLY A 7 20.42 1.45 -16.15
C GLY A 7 19.03 0.83 -16.04
N LEU A 8 18.25 1.13 -14.99
CA LEU A 8 16.90 0.55 -14.80
C LEU A 8 15.94 0.99 -15.91
N ASN A 9 15.15 0.06 -16.44
CA ASN A 9 14.02 0.38 -17.31
C ASN A 9 12.83 0.89 -16.50
N ASN A 10 12.39 2.13 -16.78
CA ASN A 10 11.26 2.79 -16.13
C ASN A 10 10.10 3.01 -17.13
N PRO A 11 8.83 3.05 -16.69
CA PRO A 11 7.72 3.52 -17.52
C PRO A 11 7.94 4.95 -18.02
N GLU A 12 7.43 5.31 -19.21
CA GLU A 12 7.62 6.66 -19.79
C GLU A 12 6.92 7.78 -19.00
N SER A 13 5.93 7.45 -18.18
CA SER A 13 5.20 8.42 -17.35
C SER A 13 5.95 8.87 -16.09
N PHE A 14 7.07 8.20 -15.73
CA PHE A 14 7.76 8.45 -14.46
C PHE A 14 8.66 9.68 -14.55
N LYS A 15 8.50 10.62 -13.60
CA LYS A 15 9.31 11.85 -13.52
C LYS A 15 10.71 11.63 -12.93
N PHE A 16 10.89 10.56 -12.16
CA PHE A 16 12.13 10.18 -11.48
C PHE A 16 12.34 8.67 -11.58
N CYS A 17 13.59 8.22 -11.47
CA CYS A 17 13.91 6.81 -11.50
C CYS A 17 13.48 6.17 -10.18
N ARG A 18 12.68 5.09 -10.25
CA ARG A 18 12.21 4.39 -9.04
C ARG A 18 13.30 3.69 -8.22
N LYS A 19 14.51 3.53 -8.78
CA LYS A 19 15.66 2.90 -8.09
C LYS A 19 16.62 3.93 -7.50
N CYS A 20 17.03 4.92 -8.29
CA CYS A 20 18.08 5.87 -7.87
C CYS A 20 17.61 7.31 -7.69
N GLY A 21 16.32 7.61 -7.89
CA GLY A 21 15.77 8.94 -7.73
C GLY A 21 16.15 9.96 -8.82
N SER A 22 17.07 9.63 -9.73
CA SER A 22 17.53 10.55 -10.79
C SER A 22 16.36 11.09 -11.62
N SER A 23 16.37 12.38 -11.96
CA SER A 23 15.32 12.93 -12.82
C SER A 23 15.31 12.23 -14.18
N MET A 24 14.11 11.84 -14.58
CA MET A 24 13.85 11.12 -15.82
C MET A 24 13.23 12.05 -16.87
N ARG A 25 13.13 13.36 -16.58
CA ARG A 25 12.59 14.34 -17.52
C ARG A 25 13.53 14.47 -18.72
N ILE A 26 12.97 14.28 -19.91
CA ILE A 26 13.66 14.60 -21.17
C ILE A 26 13.99 16.10 -21.15
N ARG A 27 15.21 16.46 -21.56
CA ARG A 27 15.65 17.84 -21.75
C ARG A 27 15.85 18.11 -23.24
N LEU A 28 15.50 19.31 -23.67
CA LEU A 28 15.72 19.82 -25.02
C LEU A 28 16.79 20.91 -24.96
N ARG A 29 17.91 20.70 -25.63
CA ARG A 29 18.94 21.72 -25.79
C ARG A 29 18.44 22.74 -26.81
N CYS A 30 18.42 24.02 -26.45
CA CYS A 30 18.08 25.08 -27.39
C CYS A 30 19.19 25.18 -28.46
N PRO A 31 18.85 25.17 -29.77
CA PRO A 31 19.86 25.29 -30.83
C PRO A 31 20.49 26.69 -30.90
N GLU A 32 19.77 27.73 -30.47
CA GLU A 32 20.24 29.12 -30.57
C GLU A 32 21.11 29.55 -29.38
N CYS A 33 20.65 29.34 -28.15
CA CYS A 33 21.38 29.78 -26.94
C CYS A 33 22.05 28.64 -26.15
N GLY A 34 21.78 27.38 -26.49
CA GLY A 34 22.35 26.23 -25.80
C GLY A 34 21.74 25.91 -24.42
N SER A 35 20.68 26.58 -23.99
CA SER A 35 20.04 26.30 -22.70
C SER A 35 19.30 24.96 -22.67
N ASP A 36 19.23 24.32 -21.48
CA ASP A 36 18.50 23.07 -21.28
C ASP A 36 17.04 23.34 -20.88
N ASN A 37 16.12 22.90 -21.72
CA ASN A 37 14.68 23.15 -21.56
C ASN A 37 13.94 21.86 -21.19
N PRO A 38 12.79 21.93 -20.50
CA PRO A 38 11.88 20.80 -20.36
C PRO A 38 11.50 20.16 -21.72
N GLY A 39 11.35 18.84 -21.77
CA GLY A 39 11.07 18.11 -23.01
C GLY A 39 9.70 18.39 -23.66
N ASP A 40 8.80 19.05 -22.92
CA ASP A 40 7.50 19.54 -23.35
C ASP A 40 7.49 21.05 -23.66
N SER A 41 8.62 21.74 -23.51
CA SER A 41 8.74 23.16 -23.85
C SER A 41 8.62 23.39 -25.36
N ILE A 42 7.72 24.29 -25.74
CA ILE A 42 7.53 24.74 -27.13
C ILE A 42 8.53 25.84 -27.49
N PHE A 43 8.88 26.68 -26.52
CA PHE A 43 9.82 27.79 -26.65
C PHE A 43 10.92 27.67 -25.60
N CYS A 44 12.10 28.20 -25.91
CA CYS A 44 13.23 28.32 -25.01
C CYS A 44 12.88 29.27 -23.87
N ILE A 45 13.10 28.84 -22.63
CA ILE A 45 12.81 29.63 -21.44
C ILE A 45 13.77 30.82 -21.27
N GLU A 46 14.93 30.79 -21.92
CA GLU A 46 15.94 31.84 -21.82
C GLU A 46 15.89 32.82 -22.98
N CYS A 47 15.83 32.34 -24.23
CA CYS A 47 15.91 33.20 -25.42
C CYS A 47 14.61 33.28 -26.25
N GLY A 48 13.59 32.48 -25.93
CA GLY A 48 12.31 32.46 -26.65
C GLY A 48 12.31 31.68 -27.97
N GLU A 49 13.45 31.13 -28.42
CA GLU A 49 13.52 30.34 -29.66
C GLU A 49 12.57 29.15 -29.65
N LYS A 50 11.97 28.82 -30.80
CA LYS A 50 11.06 27.69 -30.93
C LYS A 50 11.82 26.37 -30.94
N LEU A 51 11.46 25.46 -30.03
CA LEU A 51 12.12 24.15 -29.91
C LEU A 51 11.39 23.11 -30.78
N SER A 52 12.05 22.61 -31.83
CA SER A 52 11.50 21.66 -32.80
C SER A 52 11.41 20.20 -32.30
N GLY A 53 11.94 19.92 -31.09
CA GLY A 53 11.94 18.58 -30.47
C GLY A 53 10.87 18.35 -29.40
N ALA A 54 9.95 19.29 -29.18
CA ALA A 54 8.89 19.17 -28.17
C ALA A 54 8.06 17.90 -28.43
N ARG A 55 8.21 16.88 -27.58
CA ARG A 55 7.27 15.75 -27.60
C ARG A 55 5.94 16.32 -27.15
N LYS A 56 4.95 16.36 -28.06
CA LYS A 56 3.57 16.68 -27.66
C LYS A 56 3.24 15.80 -26.47
N PRO A 57 2.78 16.36 -25.33
CA PRO A 57 2.37 15.52 -24.21
C PRO A 57 1.38 14.51 -24.77
N VAL A 58 1.63 13.22 -24.54
CA VAL A 58 0.70 12.17 -24.92
C VAL A 58 -0.56 12.43 -24.09
N LYS A 59 -1.48 13.19 -24.68
CA LYS A 59 -2.74 13.62 -24.08
C LYS A 59 -3.67 12.42 -23.98
N LYS A 60 -3.36 11.50 -23.06
CA LYS A 60 -4.17 10.30 -22.78
C LYS A 60 -5.58 10.65 -22.28
N ASN A 61 -5.81 11.89 -21.86
CA ASN A 61 -7.05 12.32 -21.22
C ASN A 61 -7.79 13.41 -22.01
N GLN A 62 -7.80 13.36 -23.34
CA GLN A 62 -8.59 14.28 -24.16
C GLN A 62 -9.57 13.55 -25.08
N ARG A 63 -10.72 14.17 -25.33
CA ARG A 63 -11.76 13.71 -26.25
C ARG A 63 -12.08 14.80 -27.28
N LYS A 64 -12.41 14.38 -28.49
CA LYS A 64 -12.83 15.27 -29.56
C LYS A 64 -14.30 15.68 -29.35
N CYS A 65 -14.59 16.98 -29.41
CA CYS A 65 -15.96 17.48 -29.50
C CYS A 65 -16.60 16.96 -30.79
N LYS A 66 -17.83 16.46 -30.72
CA LYS A 66 -18.52 15.91 -31.89
C LYS A 66 -18.95 16.99 -32.89
N ASP A 67 -19.18 18.20 -32.40
CA ASP A 67 -19.76 19.28 -33.21
C ASP A 67 -18.69 20.11 -33.92
N CYS A 68 -17.68 20.58 -33.18
CA CYS A 68 -16.62 21.42 -33.76
C CYS A 68 -15.26 20.72 -33.93
N GLY A 69 -15.10 19.52 -33.36
CA GLY A 69 -13.85 18.78 -33.47
C GLY A 69 -12.71 19.21 -32.54
N GLN A 70 -12.92 20.18 -31.64
CA GLN A 70 -11.92 20.60 -30.67
C GLN A 70 -11.59 19.48 -29.66
N PHE A 71 -10.31 19.32 -29.31
CA PHE A 71 -9.90 18.46 -28.20
C PHE A 71 -10.16 19.13 -26.86
N ASN A 72 -10.94 18.47 -26.02
CA ASN A 72 -11.30 18.90 -24.68
C ASN A 72 -10.83 17.85 -23.67
N ASP A 73 -10.57 18.26 -22.43
CA ASP A 73 -10.24 17.31 -21.36
C ASP A 73 -11.42 16.35 -21.09
N LEU A 74 -11.13 15.13 -20.63
CA LEU A 74 -12.15 14.10 -20.40
C LEU A 74 -13.22 14.52 -19.38
N ASP A 75 -12.89 15.43 -18.48
CA ASP A 75 -13.78 16.03 -17.49
C ASP A 75 -14.39 17.36 -17.95
N ALA A 76 -14.14 17.86 -19.15
CA ALA A 76 -14.85 19.04 -19.64
C ALA A 76 -16.37 18.76 -19.72
N LEU A 77 -17.19 19.62 -19.09
CA LEU A 77 -18.66 19.55 -19.17
C LEU A 77 -19.18 20.18 -20.47
N PHE A 78 -18.46 21.18 -20.98
CA PHE A 78 -18.76 21.92 -22.19
C PHE A 78 -17.50 22.02 -23.06
N CYS A 79 -17.69 22.20 -24.36
CA CYS A 79 -16.60 22.44 -25.29
C CYS A 79 -16.03 23.84 -25.09
N VAL A 80 -14.72 23.94 -24.87
CA VAL A 80 -14.05 25.24 -24.67
C VAL A 80 -14.03 26.12 -25.92
N ALA A 81 -14.25 25.54 -27.10
CA ALA A 81 -14.25 26.28 -28.37
C ALA A 81 -15.66 26.69 -28.83
N CYS A 82 -16.66 25.80 -28.72
CA CYS A 82 -17.99 26.04 -29.28
C CYS A 82 -19.12 26.03 -28.25
N GLY A 83 -18.82 25.81 -26.97
CA GLY A 83 -19.82 25.78 -25.89
C GLY A 83 -20.69 24.52 -25.83
N GLU A 84 -20.59 23.62 -26.82
CA GLU A 84 -21.43 22.42 -26.87
C GLU A 84 -21.30 21.56 -25.61
N LYS A 85 -22.42 21.05 -25.10
CA LYS A 85 -22.43 20.20 -23.91
C LYS A 85 -21.83 18.84 -24.23
N ILE A 86 -20.72 18.52 -23.58
CA ILE A 86 -20.05 17.25 -23.81
C ILE A 86 -20.56 16.22 -22.78
N ILE A 87 -21.58 15.45 -23.15
CA ILE A 87 -22.18 14.40 -22.31
C ILE A 87 -21.07 13.46 -21.81
N ARG A 88 -20.84 13.43 -20.50
CA ARG A 88 -19.99 12.42 -19.86
C ARG A 88 -20.78 11.11 -19.87
N ARG A 89 -20.24 10.03 -20.46
CA ARG A 89 -20.67 8.69 -20.00
C ARG A 89 -20.33 8.66 -18.51
N PRO A 90 -21.27 8.30 -17.61
CA PRO A 90 -20.90 8.12 -16.22
C PRO A 90 -19.70 7.17 -16.22
N LYS A 91 -18.60 7.57 -15.58
CA LYS A 91 -17.65 6.57 -15.11
C LYS A 91 -18.55 5.61 -14.35
N ASN A 92 -18.68 4.37 -14.80
CA ASN A 92 -19.16 3.30 -13.95
C ASN A 92 -18.12 3.17 -12.84
N ASN A 93 -18.15 4.12 -11.90
CA ASN A 93 -18.07 3.85 -10.50
C ASN A 93 -19.35 3.07 -10.18
N ALA A 94 -19.52 1.90 -10.81
CA ALA A 94 -19.97 0.77 -10.05
C ALA A 94 -18.90 0.67 -8.96
N ARG A 95 -19.10 1.41 -7.86
CA ARG A 95 -18.94 0.80 -6.55
C ARG A 95 -19.66 -0.52 -6.75
N ARG A 96 -18.91 -1.60 -7.03
CA ARG A 96 -19.34 -2.91 -6.58
C ARG A 96 -19.76 -2.61 -5.16
N LYS A 97 -21.06 -2.66 -4.87
CA LYS A 97 -21.50 -2.71 -3.48
C LYS A 97 -20.66 -3.86 -2.96
N SER A 98 -19.62 -3.53 -2.21
CA SER A 98 -18.84 -4.54 -1.53
C SER A 98 -19.87 -5.14 -0.61
N THR A 99 -20.38 -6.30 -0.98
CA THR A 99 -21.18 -7.14 -0.09
C THR A 99 -20.20 -7.72 0.94
N THR A 100 -19.43 -6.86 1.59
CA THR A 100 -18.74 -7.18 2.83
C THR A 100 -19.86 -7.33 3.85
N PRO A 101 -20.00 -8.49 4.51
CA PRO A 101 -20.99 -8.67 5.55
C PRO A 101 -20.82 -7.52 6.54
N SER A 102 -21.91 -6.79 6.79
CA SER A 102 -21.94 -5.73 7.80
C SER A 102 -21.38 -6.31 9.10
N TYR A 103 -20.66 -5.51 9.88
CA TYR A 103 -20.17 -5.91 11.20
C TYR A 103 -21.29 -6.55 12.05
N GLN A 104 -22.53 -6.10 11.84
CA GLN A 104 -23.73 -6.70 12.44
C GLN A 104 -23.92 -8.19 12.09
N THR A 105 -23.70 -8.58 10.84
CA THR A 105 -23.81 -9.98 10.39
C THR A 105 -22.69 -10.83 10.97
N ILE A 106 -21.45 -10.31 10.97
CA ILE A 106 -20.29 -11.00 11.58
C ILE A 106 -20.51 -11.20 13.07
N PHE A 107 -21.01 -10.16 13.77
CA PHE A 107 -21.30 -10.20 15.19
C PHE A 107 -22.39 -11.23 15.52
N ILE A 108 -23.47 -11.32 14.73
CA ILE A 108 -24.51 -12.34 14.93
C ILE A 108 -23.95 -13.75 14.83
N PHE A 109 -23.12 -14.04 13.81
CA PHE A 109 -22.51 -15.36 13.67
C PHE A 109 -21.54 -15.70 14.81
N ILE A 110 -20.74 -14.72 15.27
CA ILE A 110 -19.86 -14.90 16.43
C ILE A 110 -20.68 -15.21 17.69
N VAL A 111 -21.76 -14.45 17.94
CA VAL A 111 -22.63 -14.68 19.11
C VAL A 111 -23.30 -16.05 19.03
N LEU A 112 -23.83 -16.45 17.87
CA LEU A 112 -24.43 -17.78 17.68
C LEU A 112 -23.40 -18.91 17.87
N PHE A 113 -22.16 -18.71 17.41
CA PHE A 113 -21.08 -19.67 17.61
C PHE A 113 -20.67 -19.78 19.10
N LEU A 114 -20.56 -18.66 19.82
CA LEU A 114 -20.27 -18.67 21.25
C LEU A 114 -21.39 -19.34 22.05
N ILE A 115 -22.64 -19.09 21.68
CA ILE A 115 -23.81 -19.72 22.29
C ILE A 115 -23.80 -21.23 22.01
N SER A 116 -23.53 -21.67 20.77
CA SER A 116 -23.47 -23.09 20.45
C SER A 116 -22.31 -23.80 21.15
N VAL A 117 -21.14 -23.18 21.23
CA VAL A 117 -19.99 -23.69 22.01
C VAL A 117 -20.31 -23.76 23.50
N PHE A 118 -21.04 -22.78 24.04
CA PHE A 118 -21.51 -22.80 25.42
C PHE A 118 -22.48 -23.96 25.68
N PHE A 119 -23.45 -24.19 24.79
CA PHE A 119 -24.36 -25.34 24.90
C PHE A 119 -23.65 -26.69 24.75
N VAL A 120 -22.66 -26.79 23.85
CA VAL A 120 -21.81 -27.98 23.72
C VAL A 120 -21.00 -28.22 24.99
N LYS A 121 -20.42 -27.18 25.60
CA LYS A 121 -19.73 -27.28 26.89
C LYS A 121 -20.67 -27.68 28.02
N GLN A 122 -21.89 -27.13 28.08
CA GLN A 122 -22.90 -27.49 29.07
C GLN A 122 -23.39 -28.94 28.91
N ALA A 123 -23.51 -29.43 27.66
CA ALA A 123 -23.85 -30.83 27.40
C ALA A 123 -22.71 -31.79 27.80
N ILE A 124 -21.44 -31.37 27.61
CA ILE A 124 -20.26 -32.15 28.03
C ILE A 124 -20.11 -32.17 29.56
N THR A 125 -20.42 -31.09 30.27
CA THR A 125 -20.32 -31.04 31.75
C THR A 125 -21.41 -31.82 32.46
N VAL A 126 -22.57 -32.04 31.84
CA VAL A 126 -23.65 -32.88 32.40
C VAL A 126 -23.33 -34.38 32.30
N SER A 127 -22.47 -34.81 31.38
CA SER A 127 -22.08 -36.23 31.22
C SER A 127 -20.93 -36.69 32.13
N LYS A 128 -20.26 -35.80 32.87
CA LYS A 128 -19.19 -36.19 33.81
C LYS A 128 -19.56 -35.88 35.24
N LYS A 129 -20.59 -36.58 35.74
CA LYS A 129 -20.84 -36.73 37.17
C LYS A 129 -20.37 -38.11 37.61
N GLU A 130 -19.08 -38.23 37.91
CA GLU A 130 -18.59 -39.13 38.96
C GLU A 130 -17.14 -38.83 39.36
N ASN A 131 -16.93 -38.83 40.67
CA ASN A 131 -15.68 -38.94 41.43
C ASN A 131 -14.72 -37.75 41.49
N GLN A 132 -15.09 -36.81 42.37
CA GLN A 132 -14.37 -36.50 43.62
C GLN A 132 -12.90 -36.95 43.70
N SER A 133 -11.97 -35.99 43.66
CA SER A 133 -10.78 -35.97 44.54
C SER A 133 -10.23 -34.54 44.58
N SER A 134 -10.27 -33.97 45.77
CA SER A 134 -9.64 -32.71 46.16
C SER A 134 -8.12 -32.80 46.13
N MET A 135 -7.45 -31.85 45.48
CA MET A 135 -6.15 -31.38 45.95
C MET A 135 -5.95 -29.92 45.54
N SER A 136 -5.93 -29.09 46.55
CA SER A 136 -5.55 -27.68 46.56
C SER A 136 -4.08 -27.51 46.18
N LEU A 137 -3.76 -26.58 45.27
CA LEU A 137 -2.66 -25.62 45.40
C LEU A 137 -2.75 -24.53 44.31
N SER A 138 -2.33 -23.34 44.71
CA SER A 138 -2.60 -21.97 44.23
C SER A 138 -2.25 -21.63 42.78
N PRO A 139 -2.76 -20.50 42.22
CA PRO A 139 -2.38 -20.05 40.89
C PRO A 139 -0.94 -19.54 40.90
N VAL A 140 -0.09 -20.18 40.09
CA VAL A 140 1.24 -19.66 39.79
C VAL A 140 1.06 -18.46 38.86
N SER A 141 1.27 -17.28 39.42
CA SER A 141 1.67 -16.08 38.70
C SER A 141 2.98 -16.36 37.97
N TYR A 142 2.94 -16.47 36.65
CA TYR A 142 4.15 -16.44 35.82
C TYR A 142 4.29 -15.05 35.21
N GLU A 143 4.85 -14.17 36.02
CA GLU A 143 5.55 -12.99 35.53
C GLU A 143 6.87 -13.45 34.88
N THR A 144 7.12 -12.92 33.68
CA THR A 144 8.45 -12.44 33.28
C THR A 144 9.57 -13.49 33.17
N SER A 145 9.56 -14.27 32.09
CA SER A 145 10.81 -14.81 31.50
C SER A 145 10.78 -15.09 29.99
N THR A 146 9.75 -14.66 29.24
CA THR A 146 9.62 -14.97 27.80
C THR A 146 10.22 -13.93 26.85
N SER A 147 10.71 -12.79 27.35
CA SER A 147 11.15 -11.66 26.51
C SER A 147 12.25 -12.00 25.51
N GLY A 148 13.11 -12.99 25.81
CA GLY A 148 14.18 -13.43 24.91
C GLY A 148 13.71 -14.35 23.77
N MET A 149 12.80 -15.29 24.04
CA MET A 149 12.30 -16.22 23.00
C MET A 149 11.30 -15.56 22.06
N ASP A 150 10.49 -14.64 22.58
CA ASP A 150 9.52 -13.90 21.77
C ASP A 150 10.22 -12.95 20.80
N GLU A 151 11.31 -12.30 21.24
CA GLU A 151 12.08 -11.39 20.37
C GLU A 151 12.84 -12.14 19.27
N ALA A 152 13.33 -13.36 19.53
CA ALA A 152 13.94 -14.19 18.49
C ALA A 152 12.95 -14.52 17.36
N ARG A 153 11.68 -14.79 17.69
CA ARG A 153 10.61 -15.00 16.70
C ARG A 153 10.27 -13.72 15.95
N VAL A 154 10.27 -12.57 16.63
CA VAL A 154 10.08 -11.26 15.99
C VAL A 154 11.17 -10.99 14.96
N ILE A 155 12.44 -11.23 15.32
CA ILE A 155 13.58 -11.12 14.41
C ILE A 155 13.44 -12.11 13.24
N ALA A 156 13.04 -13.36 13.51
CA ALA A 156 12.84 -14.37 12.48
C ALA A 156 11.75 -14.02 11.46
N VAL A 157 10.73 -13.26 11.85
CA VAL A 157 9.75 -12.68 10.93
C VAL A 157 10.35 -11.46 10.22
N ALA A 158 10.91 -10.52 10.98
CA ALA A 158 11.42 -9.25 10.48
C ALA A 158 12.54 -9.39 9.44
N LYS A 159 13.33 -10.46 9.49
CA LYS A 159 14.40 -10.72 8.50
C LYS A 159 13.92 -10.82 7.06
N ASN A 160 12.65 -11.18 6.87
CA ASN A 160 12.05 -11.35 5.55
C ASN A 160 11.62 -10.02 4.92
N PHE A 161 11.76 -8.89 5.62
CA PHE A 161 11.20 -7.61 5.19
C PHE A 161 12.24 -6.48 5.21
N LEU A 162 12.06 -5.53 4.29
CA LEU A 162 12.64 -4.20 4.39
C LEU A 162 11.63 -3.29 5.11
N CYS A 163 12.12 -2.31 5.86
CA CYS A 163 11.22 -1.39 6.56
C CYS A 163 10.40 -0.54 5.58
N ALA A 164 9.08 -0.49 5.78
CA ALA A 164 8.11 0.17 4.90
C ALA A 164 8.03 1.70 5.07
N CYS A 165 8.85 2.26 5.97
CA CYS A 165 8.76 3.66 6.39
C CYS A 165 9.05 4.68 5.28
N GLY A 166 9.75 4.28 4.21
CA GLY A 166 10.15 5.14 3.08
C GLY A 166 11.22 6.21 3.37
N GLY A 167 11.49 6.55 4.63
CA GLY A 167 12.49 7.55 5.05
C GLY A 167 13.81 6.97 5.59
N CYS A 168 13.84 5.66 5.86
CA CYS A 168 14.94 4.95 6.52
C CYS A 168 15.92 4.31 5.52
N GLY A 169 15.73 4.51 4.21
CA GLY A 169 16.61 3.98 3.17
C GLY A 169 16.47 2.48 2.93
N GLU A 170 15.27 1.92 3.09
CA GLU A 170 14.98 0.48 2.89
C GLU A 170 15.86 -0.44 3.75
N LEU A 171 16.24 -0.01 4.96
CA LEU A 171 16.98 -0.86 5.89
C LEU A 171 16.20 -2.15 6.21
N PRO A 172 16.91 -3.28 6.44
CA PRO A 172 16.30 -4.50 6.93
C PRO A 172 15.45 -4.24 8.17
N LEU A 173 14.21 -4.72 8.19
CA LEU A 173 13.26 -4.44 9.26
C LEU A 173 13.82 -4.88 10.62
N GLU A 174 14.48 -6.03 10.68
CA GLU A 174 15.15 -6.55 11.88
C GLU A 174 16.13 -5.54 12.52
N THR A 175 16.87 -4.78 11.71
CA THR A 175 17.88 -3.80 12.17
C THR A 175 17.35 -2.37 12.29
N CYS A 176 16.23 -2.05 11.63
CA CYS A 176 15.70 -0.70 11.61
C CYS A 176 15.03 -0.34 12.95
N THR A 177 15.19 0.92 13.38
CA THR A 177 14.66 1.47 14.64
C THR A 177 13.88 2.78 14.45
N CYS A 178 13.42 3.08 13.23
CA CYS A 178 12.63 4.28 12.95
C CYS A 178 11.22 4.21 13.55
N ASP A 179 10.75 5.36 14.04
CA ASP A 179 9.42 5.59 14.61
C ASP A 179 8.60 6.58 13.76
N MET A 180 8.60 6.35 12.44
CA MET A 180 7.77 7.08 11.48
C MET A 180 6.47 6.30 11.23
N PRO A 181 5.41 6.91 10.66
CA PRO A 181 4.22 6.16 10.24
C PRO A 181 4.58 5.00 9.33
N LYS A 182 4.07 3.79 9.61
CA LYS A 182 4.49 2.54 8.96
C LYS A 182 5.99 2.25 9.08
N GLY A 183 6.59 2.69 10.19
CA GLY A 183 8.00 2.49 10.52
C GLY A 183 8.27 1.20 11.27
N SER A 184 9.55 0.93 11.49
CA SER A 184 10.03 -0.32 12.08
C SER A 184 9.47 -0.60 13.48
N VAL A 185 9.22 0.45 14.27
CA VAL A 185 8.62 0.31 15.61
C VAL A 185 7.19 -0.22 15.48
N GLU A 186 6.38 0.38 14.60
CA GLU A 186 5.00 -0.04 14.34
C GLU A 186 4.94 -1.46 13.78
N GLU A 187 5.77 -1.76 12.76
CA GLU A 187 5.83 -3.07 12.12
C GLU A 187 6.26 -4.17 13.11
N LYS A 188 7.31 -3.95 13.90
CA LYS A 188 7.76 -4.91 14.94
C LYS A 188 6.73 -5.11 16.03
N ASN A 189 6.03 -4.04 16.43
CA ASN A 189 4.94 -4.16 17.40
C ASN A 189 3.75 -4.95 16.84
N PHE A 190 3.44 -4.80 15.56
CA PHE A 190 2.45 -5.64 14.89
C PHE A 190 2.88 -7.11 14.88
N ILE A 191 4.14 -7.41 14.57
CA ILE A 191 4.70 -8.78 14.62
C ILE A 191 4.58 -9.36 16.04
N ARG A 192 5.05 -8.62 17.05
CA ARG A 192 4.97 -9.02 18.48
C ARG A 192 3.55 -9.38 18.88
N LYS A 193 2.59 -8.51 18.55
CA LYS A 193 1.18 -8.73 18.89
C LYS A 193 0.64 -10.02 18.29
N ASN A 194 0.86 -10.26 16.99
CA ASN A 194 0.34 -11.45 16.33
C ASN A 194 1.03 -12.74 16.83
N LEU A 195 2.33 -12.70 17.11
CA LEU A 195 3.03 -13.83 17.72
C LEU A 195 2.50 -14.14 19.14
N ALA A 196 2.19 -13.10 19.93
CA ALA A 196 1.60 -13.23 21.26
C ALA A 196 0.15 -13.77 21.23
N GLU A 197 -0.58 -13.53 20.13
CA GLU A 197 -1.90 -14.12 19.87
C GLU A 197 -1.82 -15.60 19.45
N GLY A 198 -0.62 -16.18 19.36
CA GLY A 198 -0.38 -17.60 19.10
C GLY A 198 -0.21 -17.97 17.63
N LEU A 199 -0.08 -16.98 16.73
CA LEU A 199 0.16 -17.26 15.30
C LEU A 199 1.57 -17.83 15.07
N THR A 200 1.71 -18.65 14.02
CA THR A 200 3.02 -19.16 13.58
C THR A 200 3.83 -18.09 12.88
N THR A 201 5.14 -18.27 12.79
CA THR A 201 6.04 -17.35 12.07
C THR A 201 5.60 -17.15 10.63
N GLU A 202 5.19 -18.21 9.94
CA GLU A 202 4.75 -18.20 8.54
C GLU A 202 3.47 -17.39 8.38
N GLN A 203 2.49 -17.60 9.27
CA GLN A 203 1.23 -16.83 9.26
C GLN A 203 1.49 -15.34 9.48
N VAL A 204 2.37 -14.98 10.43
CA VAL A 204 2.70 -13.58 10.70
C VAL A 204 3.44 -12.95 9.52
N ILE A 205 4.33 -13.70 8.83
CA ILE A 205 5.00 -13.20 7.63
C ILE A 205 3.95 -12.85 6.55
N GLU A 206 2.98 -13.72 6.28
CA GLU A 206 1.95 -13.41 5.28
C GLU A 206 1.09 -12.18 5.69
N LEU A 207 0.76 -12.03 6.97
CA LEU A 207 0.03 -10.85 7.48
C LEU A 207 0.85 -9.55 7.36
N VAL A 208 2.16 -9.62 7.58
CA VAL A 208 3.05 -8.45 7.43
C VAL A 208 3.15 -8.04 5.97
N ASP A 209 3.30 -8.99 5.04
CA ASP A 209 3.36 -8.70 3.60
C ASP A 209 2.03 -8.11 3.09
N GLU A 210 0.89 -8.63 3.56
CA GLU A 210 -0.43 -8.08 3.20
C GLU A 210 -0.61 -6.64 3.71
N LYS A 211 -0.17 -6.35 4.94
CA LYS A 211 -0.43 -5.06 5.60
C LYS A 211 0.58 -3.98 5.22
N TYR A 212 1.86 -4.33 5.16
CA TYR A 212 2.98 -3.41 4.99
C TYR A 212 3.71 -3.63 3.66
N GLY A 213 3.76 -4.85 3.14
CA GLY A 213 4.49 -5.21 1.93
C GLY A 213 6.00 -5.32 2.18
N HIS A 214 6.80 -5.03 1.15
CA HIS A 214 8.27 -4.96 1.24
C HIS A 214 8.98 -6.25 1.66
N ARG A 215 8.39 -7.42 1.36
CA ARG A 215 9.08 -8.71 1.48
C ARG A 215 10.31 -8.75 0.56
N LYS A 216 11.42 -9.27 1.08
CA LYS A 216 12.69 -9.48 0.36
C LYS A 216 12.61 -10.69 -0.56
#